data_AF-A0A7X8VJY1-F1
#
_entry.id   AF-A0A7X8VJY1-F1
#
_cell.length_a   1.000
_cell.length_b   1.000
_cell.length_c   1.000
_cell.angle_alpha   90.00
_cell.angle_beta   90.00
_cell.angle_gamma   90.00
#
_symmetry.space_group_name_H-M   'P 1'
#
loop_
_entity.id
_entity.type
_entity.pdbx_description
1 polymer ?
#
loop_
_entity_poly.entity_id
_entity_poly.type
_entity_poly.pdbx_seq_one_letter_code
_entity_poly.pdbx_strand_id
1 'polypeptide(L)'
;MSESITLIISVALVAIGIISVASAFWNLYRGTAKPIRTGVESIITVLFFGLAITSWNTHIPVVLWWFMAAGASLLAGATVISAVKVPEAGRR
;
A
#
# COMPACT_ATOMS: atom_id res chain seq x y z
N MET A 1 -21.00 13.54 15.00
CA MET A 1 -20.91 12.83 13.70
C MET A 1 -21.62 11.49 13.90
N SER A 2 -22.60 11.12 13.06
CA SER A 2 -23.35 9.87 13.27
C SER A 2 -22.45 8.65 13.00
N GLU A 3 -22.68 7.54 13.72
CA GLU A 3 -21.92 6.28 13.55
C GLU A 3 -21.88 5.82 12.08
N SER A 4 -22.97 6.04 11.34
CA SER A 4 -23.07 5.71 9.91
C SER A 4 -22.07 6.50 9.05
N ILE A 5 -21.82 7.77 9.37
CA ILE A 5 -20.85 8.60 8.63
C ILE A 5 -19.43 8.09 8.88
N THR A 6 -19.11 7.75 10.13
CA THR A 6 -17.80 7.21 10.51
C THR A 6 -17.50 5.88 9.81
N LEU A 7 -18.50 5.00 9.69
CA LEU A 7 -18.40 3.73 8.96
C LEU A 7 -18.12 3.95 7.47
N ILE A 8 -18.85 4.87 6.83
CA ILE A 8 -18.69 5.18 5.40
C ILE A 8 -17.27 5.70 5.11
N ILE A 9 -16.78 6.64 5.93
CA ILE A 9 -15.42 7.19 5.80
C ILE A 9 -14.38 6.08 5.98
N SER A 10 -14.56 5.23 6.99
CA SER A 10 -13.66 4.12 7.29
C SER A 10 -13.55 3.12 6.12
N VAL A 11 -14.69 2.73 5.54
CA VAL A 11 -14.72 1.83 4.37
C VAL A 11 -14.09 2.48 3.15
N ALA A 12 -14.34 3.78 2.91
CA ALA A 12 -13.74 4.51 1.81
C ALA A 12 -12.20 4.56 1.94
N LEU A 13 -11.68 4.83 3.14
CA LEU A 13 -10.24 4.84 3.41
C LEU A 13 -9.58 3.48 3.15
N VAL A 14 -10.22 2.39 3.59
CA VAL A 14 -9.76 1.02 3.32
C VAL A 14 -9.72 0.75 1.82
N ALA A 15 -10.79 1.09 1.09
CA ALA A 15 -10.86 0.88 -0.35
C ALA A 15 -9.76 1.65 -1.09
N ILE A 16 -9.50 2.91 -0.71
CA ILE A 16 -8.41 3.71 -1.29
C ILE A 16 -7.05 3.08 -1.00
N GLY A 17 -6.81 2.59 0.21
CA GLY A 17 -5.59 1.88 0.57
C GLY A 17 -5.34 0.65 -0.31
N ILE A 18 -6.37 -0.18 -0.50
CA ILE A 18 -6.29 -1.38 -1.38
C ILE A 18 -6.00 -0.99 -2.83
N ILE A 19 -6.72 0.00 -3.37
CA ILE A 19 -6.53 0.46 -4.75
C ILE A 19 -5.11 1.00 -4.95
N SER A 20 -4.58 1.73 -3.97
CA SER A 20 -3.23 2.28 -4.03
C SER A 20 -2.17 1.17 -4.07
N VAL A 21 -2.28 0.16 -3.20
CA VAL A 21 -1.38 -1.01 -3.21
C VAL A 21 -1.46 -1.76 -4.54
N ALA A 22 -2.67 -2.00 -5.05
CA ALA A 22 -2.86 -2.66 -6.34
C ALA A 22 -2.24 -1.85 -7.50
N SER A 23 -2.41 -0.53 -7.51
CA SER A 23 -1.81 0.36 -8.50
C SER A 23 -0.29 0.34 -8.45
N ALA A 24 0.29 0.37 -7.25
CA ALA A 24 1.74 0.29 -7.08
C ALA A 24 2.29 -1.08 -7.53
N PHE A 25 1.58 -2.18 -7.26
CA PHE A 25 1.94 -3.51 -7.76
C PHE A 25 1.89 -3.56 -9.29
N TRP A 26 0.87 -2.96 -9.89
CA TRP A 26 0.73 -2.88 -11.35
C TRP A 26 1.84 -2.06 -12.01
N ASN A 27 2.21 -0.92 -11.42
CA ASN A 27 3.30 -0.07 -11.90
C ASN A 27 4.66 -0.77 -11.77
N LEU A 28 4.87 -1.50 -10.68
CA LEU A 28 6.06 -2.33 -10.52
C LEU A 28 6.13 -3.44 -11.57
N TYR A 29 5.01 -4.14 -11.82
CA TYR A 29 4.94 -5.22 -12.80
C TYR A 29 5.20 -4.74 -14.23
N ARG A 30 4.70 -3.55 -14.59
CA ARG A 30 4.94 -2.94 -15.91
C ARG A 30 6.33 -2.30 -16.06
N GLY A 31 7.11 -2.20 -14.97
CA GLY A 31 8.42 -1.55 -14.98
C GLY A 31 8.37 -0.04 -15.28
N THR A 32 7.20 0.60 -15.15
CA THR A 32 7.00 2.02 -15.50
C THR A 32 7.58 2.98 -14.47
N ALA A 33 7.89 2.50 -13.27
CA ALA A 33 8.44 3.28 -12.17
C ALA A 33 9.67 2.61 -11.56
N LYS A 34 10.60 3.42 -11.03
CA LYS A 34 11.79 2.91 -10.33
C LYS A 34 11.33 2.03 -9.16
N PRO A 35 11.74 0.74 -9.10
CA PRO A 35 11.22 -0.22 -8.13
C PRO A 35 11.26 0.28 -6.68
N ILE A 36 12.38 0.87 -6.28
CA ILE A 36 12.60 1.40 -4.92
C ILE A 36 11.58 2.51 -4.60
N ARG A 37 11.33 3.42 -5.54
CA ARG A 37 10.38 4.53 -5.32
C ARG A 37 8.96 3.98 -5.14
N THR A 38 8.54 3.04 -5.98
CA THR A 38 7.22 2.41 -5.91
C THR A 38 7.00 1.63 -4.61
N GLY A 39 8.04 0.95 -4.13
CA GLY A 39 7.98 0.22 -2.86
C GLY A 39 7.87 1.14 -1.65
N VAL A 40 8.68 2.20 -1.60
CA VAL A 40 8.63 3.20 -0.53
C VAL A 40 7.28 3.93 -0.52
N GLU A 41 6.77 4.36 -1.68
CA GLU A 41 5.46 5.01 -1.79
C GLU A 41 4.33 4.10 -1.33
N SER A 42 4.38 2.80 -1.67
CA SER A 42 3.42 1.81 -1.17
C SER A 42 3.46 1.66 0.35
N ILE A 43 4.64 1.49 0.94
CA ILE A 43 4.80 1.30 2.39
C ILE A 43 4.26 2.53 3.13
N ILE A 44 4.63 3.73 2.68
CA ILE A 44 4.16 4.99 3.27
C ILE A 44 2.65 5.11 3.15
N THR A 45 2.07 4.74 2.00
CA THR A 45 0.62 4.81 1.78
C THR A 45 -0.14 3.87 2.72
N VAL A 46 0.34 2.63 2.89
CA VAL A 46 -0.28 1.68 3.81
C VAL A 46 -0.09 2.10 5.27
N LEU A 47 1.07 2.64 5.64
CA LEU A 47 1.29 3.19 6.98
C LEU A 47 0.36 4.37 7.24
N PHE A 48 0.19 5.27 6.28
CA PHE A 48 -0.69 6.44 6.42
C PHE A 48 -2.16 6.03 6.55
N PHE A 49 -2.68 5.18 5.65
CA PHE A 49 -4.06 4.70 5.74
C PHE A 49 -4.26 3.80 6.95
N GLY A 50 -3.27 3.00 7.32
CA GLY A 50 -3.29 2.18 8.53
C GLY A 50 -3.39 3.05 9.78
N LEU A 51 -2.54 4.06 9.93
CA LEU A 51 -2.60 5.01 11.05
C LEU A 51 -3.90 5.81 11.03
N ALA A 52 -4.37 6.25 9.85
CA ALA A 52 -5.64 6.92 9.71
C ALA A 52 -6.77 6.01 10.19
N ILE A 53 -6.85 4.76 9.73
CA ILE A 53 -7.87 3.79 10.15
C ILE A 53 -7.78 3.46 11.64
N THR A 54 -6.59 3.21 12.18
CA THR A 54 -6.39 2.88 13.60
C THR A 54 -6.67 4.08 14.51
N SER A 55 -6.32 5.29 14.09
CA SER A 55 -6.68 6.52 14.83
C SER A 55 -8.16 6.87 14.68
N TRP A 56 -8.79 6.51 13.55
CA TRP A 56 -10.20 6.79 13.28
C TRP A 56 -11.17 5.71 13.76
N ASN A 57 -10.79 4.46 14.06
CA ASN A 57 -11.83 3.49 14.39
C ASN A 57 -11.53 2.20 15.21
N THR A 58 -12.43 1.97 16.17
CA THR A 58 -12.77 0.73 16.88
C THR A 58 -13.70 -0.21 16.07
N HIS A 59 -14.21 0.18 14.90
CA HIS A 59 -15.18 -0.61 14.12
C HIS A 59 -14.62 -1.34 12.88
N ILE A 60 -13.36 -1.11 12.47
CA ILE A 60 -12.77 -1.89 11.36
C ILE A 60 -12.20 -3.21 11.92
N PRO A 61 -12.57 -4.38 11.35
CA PRO A 61 -11.98 -5.65 11.76
C PRO A 61 -10.45 -5.60 11.64
N VAL A 62 -9.75 -5.91 12.73
CA VAL A 62 -8.28 -6.05 12.77
C VAL A 62 -7.74 -6.93 11.63
N VAL A 63 -8.53 -7.87 11.15
CA VAL A 63 -8.22 -8.72 9.99
C VAL A 63 -7.93 -7.91 8.72
N LEU A 64 -8.67 -6.83 8.44
CA LEU A 64 -8.43 -5.96 7.28
C LEU A 64 -7.10 -5.21 7.39
N TRP A 65 -6.68 -4.86 8.61
CA TRP A 65 -5.37 -4.28 8.86
C TRP A 65 -4.26 -5.25 8.49
N TRP A 66 -4.37 -6.51 8.92
CA TRP A 66 -3.40 -7.55 8.57
C TRP A 66 -3.31 -7.80 7.06
N PHE A 67 -4.44 -7.76 6.33
CA PHE A 67 -4.42 -7.89 4.88
C PHE A 67 -3.69 -6.74 4.19
N MET A 68 -3.92 -5.49 4.60
CA MET A 68 -3.22 -4.34 4.03
C MET A 68 -1.72 -4.35 4.38
N ALA A 69 -1.38 -4.67 5.63
CA ALA A 69 0.01 -4.80 6.06
C ALA A 69 0.74 -5.90 5.27
N ALA A 70 0.14 -7.09 5.14
CA ALA A 70 0.69 -8.18 4.35
C ALA A 70 0.87 -7.79 2.88
N GLY A 71 -0.12 -7.11 2.28
CA GLY A 71 -0.02 -6.60 0.91
C GLY A 71 1.13 -5.60 0.71
N ALA A 72 1.31 -4.67 1.64
CA ALA A 72 2.43 -3.73 1.61
C ALA A 72 3.78 -4.43 1.77
N SER A 73 3.89 -5.38 2.70
CA SER A 73 5.12 -6.16 2.90
C SER A 73 5.48 -7.01 1.67
N LEU A 74 4.49 -7.62 1.00
CA LEU A 74 4.70 -8.34 -0.25
C LEU A 74 5.16 -7.40 -1.37
N LEU A 75 4.55 -6.22 -1.49
CA LEU A 75 4.95 -5.23 -2.47
C LEU A 75 6.36 -4.69 -2.21
N ALA A 76 6.71 -4.44 -0.95
CA ALA A 76 8.07 -4.10 -0.55
C ALA A 76 9.08 -5.19 -0.96
N GLY A 77 8.79 -6.46 -0.67
CA GLY A 77 9.62 -7.59 -1.10
C GLY A 77 9.76 -7.66 -2.62
N ALA A 78 8.66 -7.50 -3.35
CA ALA A 78 8.66 -7.48 -4.82
C ALA A 78 9.51 -6.32 -5.36
N THR A 79 9.48 -5.14 -4.72
CA THR A 79 10.27 -3.98 -5.16
C THR A 79 11.77 -4.19 -4.97
N VAL A 80 12.18 -4.86 -3.89
CA VAL A 80 13.58 -5.24 -3.64
C VAL A 80 14.05 -6.26 -4.68
N ILE A 81 13.25 -7.30 -4.95
CA ILE A 81 13.57 -8.31 -5.97
C ILE A 81 13.71 -7.66 -7.35
N SER A 82 12.76 -6.78 -7.71
CA SER A 82 12.80 -6.04 -8.97
C SER A 82 14.00 -5.09 -9.04
N ALA A 83 14.40 -4.45 -7.93
CA ALA A 83 15.59 -3.61 -7.90
C ALA A 83 16.90 -4.42 -8.08
N VAL A 84 17.00 -5.59 -7.45
CA VAL A 84 18.17 -6.49 -7.59
C VAL A 84 18.26 -7.11 -8.99
N LYS A 85 17.11 -7.38 -9.63
CA LYS A 85 17.03 -7.87 -11.02
C LYS A 85 17.25 -6.79 -12.08
N VAL A 86 17.49 -5.53 -11.70
CA VAL A 86 18.00 -4.50 -12.62
C VAL A 86 19.52 -4.43 -12.42
N PRO A 87 20.32 -5.36 -13.01
CA PRO A 87 21.75 -5.17 -13.06
C PRO A 87 22.02 -4.00 -13.99
N GLU A 88 22.65 -2.94 -13.48
CA GLU A 88 23.55 -1.98 -14.16
C GLU A 88 23.41 -1.70 -15.68
N ALA A 89 22.24 -1.86 -16.30
CA ALA A 89 22.02 -1.70 -17.74
C ALA A 89 21.92 -0.22 -18.16
N GLY A 90 22.42 0.68 -17.33
CA GLY A 90 22.42 2.12 -17.51
C GLY A 90 23.74 2.80 -17.16
N ARG A 91 24.84 2.07 -16.92
CA ARG A 91 26.19 2.66 -16.99
C ARG A 91 26.68 2.62 -18.45
N ARG A 92 26.15 3.48 -19.30
CA ARG A 92 26.83 4.01 -20.49
C ARG A 92 26.44 5.46 -20.66
#